data_AF-T1BYW1-F1
#
_entry.id   AF-T1BYW1-F1
#
_cell.length_a   1.000
_cell.length_b   1.000
_cell.length_c   1.000
_cell.angle_alpha   90.00
_cell.angle_beta   90.00
_cell.angle_gamma   90.00
#
_symmetry.space_group_name_H-M   'P 1'
#
loop_
_entity.id
_entity.type
_entity.pdbx_description
1 polymer ?
#
loop_
_entity_poly.entity_id
_entity_poly.type
_entity_poly.pdbx_seq_one_letter_code
_entity_poly.pdbx_strand_id
1 'polypeptide(L)' 'FTKAHSDGVARLAKFIGSLWNLPQERCEMLELAGLLHDIGKLRLPDALLEKPGKLTLEERAQIQKT' A
#
# COMPACT_ATOMS: atom_id res chain seq x y z
N PHE A 1 2.03 9.74 2.49
CA PHE A 1 0.79 8.95 2.58
C PHE A 1 -0.41 9.79 2.21
N THR A 2 -0.94 9.67 0.99
CA THR A 2 -2.13 10.43 0.62
C THR A 2 -3.33 9.50 0.52
N LYS A 3 -4.45 9.93 1.08
CA LYS A 3 -5.75 9.25 0.91
C LYS A 3 -6.02 8.94 -0.57
N ALA A 4 -5.71 9.89 -1.45
CA ALA A 4 -5.87 9.74 -2.90
C ALA A 4 -5.07 8.56 -3.49
N HIS A 5 -3.88 8.28 -2.98
CA HIS A 5 -3.09 7.12 -3.41
C HIS A 5 -3.76 5.81 -3.01
N SER A 6 -4.07 5.65 -1.72
CA SER A 6 -4.72 4.43 -1.21
C SER A 6 -6.07 4.18 -1.87
N ASP A 7 -6.89 5.24 -2.03
CA ASP A 7 -8.18 5.18 -2.72
C ASP A 7 -8.02 4.76 -4.19
N GLY A 8 -7.00 5.27 -4.88
CA GLY A 8 -6.70 4.92 -6.27
C GLY A 8 -6.29 3.46 -6.43
N VAL A 9 -5.36 2.99 -5.59
CA VAL A 9 -4.89 1.59 -5.59
C VAL A 9 -6.03 0.63 -5.25
N ALA A 10 -6.83 0.95 -4.23
CA ALA A 10 -7.97 0.14 -3.81
C ALA A 10 -9.00 -0.06 -4.94
N ARG A 11 -9.42 1.03 -5.58
CA ARG A 11 -10.38 0.96 -6.69
C ARG A 11 -9.82 0.21 -7.90
N LEU A 12 -8.54 0.40 -8.21
CA LEU A 12 -7.88 -0.31 -9.31
C LEU A 12 -7.81 -1.82 -9.04
N ALA A 13 -7.46 -2.22 -7.81
CA ALA A 13 -7.39 -3.61 -7.41
C ALA A 13 -8.76 -4.31 -7.53
N LYS A 14 -9.83 -3.67 -7.04
CA LYS A 14 -11.21 -4.15 -7.21
C LYS A 14 -11.61 -4.28 -8.67
N PHE A 15 -11.29 -3.26 -9.48
CA PHE A 15 -11.61 -3.24 -10.91
C PHE A 15 -10.93 -4.41 -11.64
N ILE A 16 -9.62 -4.61 -11.42
CA ILE A 16 -8.88 -5.74 -11.98
C ILE A 16 -9.46 -7.08 -11.52
N GLY A 17 -9.80 -7.20 -10.23
CA GLY A 17 -10.43 -8.41 -9.70
C GLY A 17 -11.77 -8.73 -10.38
N SER A 18 -12.58 -7.71 -10.66
CA SER A 18 -13.84 -7.86 -11.38
C SER A 18 -13.65 -8.28 -12.84
N LEU A 19 -12.64 -7.74 -13.53
CA LEU A 19 -12.29 -8.15 -14.89
C LEU A 19 -11.86 -9.62 -14.98
N TRP A 20 -11.35 -10.18 -13.88
CA TRP A 20 -10.96 -11.59 -13.79
C TRP A 20 -12.08 -12.50 -13.28
N ASN A 21 -13.32 -12.00 -13.19
CA ASN A 21 -14.47 -12.72 -12.67
C ASN A 21 -14.25 -13.29 -11.25
N LEU A 22 -13.47 -12.60 -10.42
CA LEU A 22 -13.38 -12.98 -9.02
C LEU A 22 -14.75 -12.79 -8.34
N PRO A 23 -15.10 -13.66 -7.37
CA PRO A 23 -16.28 -13.45 -6.54
C PRO A 23 -16.31 -12.04 -5.95
N GLN A 24 -17.49 -11.45 -5.84
CA GLN A 24 -17.66 -10.08 -5.34
C GLN A 24 -17.00 -9.87 -3.98
N GLU A 25 -17.11 -10.83 -3.07
CA GLU A 25 -16.45 -10.82 -1.76
C GLU A 25 -14.92 -10.67 -1.88
N ARG A 26 -14.29 -11.31 -2.87
CA ARG A 26 -12.85 -11.16 -3.12
C ARG A 26 -12.51 -9.80 -3.70
N CYS A 27 -13.35 -9.26 -4.56
CA CYS A 27 -13.18 -7.90 -5.11
C CYS A 27 -13.28 -6.83 -4.01
N GLU A 28 -14.21 -7.00 -3.06
CA GLU A 28 -14.35 -6.14 -1.89
C GLU A 28 -13.15 -6.28 -0.94
N MET A 29 -12.66 -7.50 -0.76
CA MET A 29 -11.44 -7.74 0.02
C MET A 29 -10.19 -7.13 -0.62
N LEU A 30 -10.08 -7.11 -1.95
CA LEU A 30 -9.01 -6.41 -2.67
C LEU A 30 -9.08 -4.89 -2.47
N GLU A 31 -10.29 -4.31 -2.50
CA GLU A 31 -10.49 -2.89 -2.21
C GLU A 31 -10.04 -2.55 -0.79
N LEU A 32 -10.50 -3.33 0.20
CA LEU A 32 -10.13 -3.15 1.59
C LEU A 32 -8.62 -3.31 1.82
N ALA A 33 -8.00 -4.32 1.19
CA ALA A 33 -6.57 -4.52 1.22
C ALA A 33 -5.82 -3.31 0.64
N GLY A 34 -6.25 -2.77 -0.50
CA GLY A 34 -5.64 -1.58 -1.10
C GLY A 34 -5.75 -0.32 -0.23
N LEU A 35 -6.87 -0.15 0.49
CA LEU A 35 -7.04 0.97 1.42
C LEU A 35 -6.05 0.89 2.60
N LEU A 36 -5.78 -0.32 3.09
CA LEU A 36 -4.99 -0.56 4.30
C LEU A 36 -3.54 -0.95 4.04
N HIS A 37 -3.15 -1.25 2.79
CA HIS A 37 -1.86 -1.91 2.47
C HIS A 37 -0.63 -1.20 3.03
N ASP A 38 -0.77 0.09 3.27
CA ASP A 38 0.32 0.99 3.61
C ASP A 38 0.24 1.52 5.05
N ILE A 39 -0.67 0.98 5.87
CA ILE A 39 -0.84 1.36 7.28
C ILE A 39 0.42 1.11 8.12
N GLY A 40 1.23 0.10 7.76
CA GLY A 40 2.49 -0.21 8.43
C GLY A 40 3.52 0.90 8.34
N LYS A 41 3.43 1.77 7.33
CA LYS A 41 4.36 2.89 7.16
C LYS A 41 4.20 3.96 8.25
N LEU A 42 3.10 3.97 9.02
CA LEU A 42 2.93 4.83 10.21
C LEU A 42 3.95 4.54 11.33
N ARG A 43 4.60 3.38 11.31
CA ARG A 43 5.60 2.99 12.32
C ARG A 43 7.01 3.45 11.97
N LEU A 44 7.22 4.00 10.77
CA LEU A 44 8.52 4.43 10.31
C LEU A 44 8.78 5.89 10.70
N PRO A 45 10.03 6.26 11.07
CA PRO A 45 10.38 7.66 11.32
C PRO A 45 10.20 8.52 10.06
N ASP A 46 9.73 9.76 10.20
CA ASP A 46 9.55 10.70 9.08
C ASP A 46 10.86 10.91 8.30
N ALA A 47 11.99 10.96 9.01
CA ALA A 47 13.32 11.07 8.40
C ALA A 47 13.67 9.92 7.43
N LEU A 48 13.05 8.75 7.60
CA LEU A 48 13.20 7.60 6.72
C LEU A 48 12.17 7.63 5.58
N LEU A 49 10.94 8.05 5.87
CA LEU A 49 9.84 8.13 4.91
C LEU A 49 10.00 9.24 3.87
N GLU A 50 10.49 10.40 4.31
CA GLU A 50 10.61 11.62 3.49
C GLU A 50 12.05 11.90 3.05
N LYS A 51 12.96 10.93 3.23
CA LYS A 51 14.38 11.11 2.92
C LYS A 51 14.57 11.54 1.45
N PRO A 52 15.17 12.72 1.19
CA PRO A 52 15.54 13.09 -0.17
C PRO A 52 16.73 12.24 -0.60
N GLY A 53 16.52 11.38 -1.60
CA GLY A 53 17.56 10.52 -2.19
C GLY A 53 17.35 9.02 -1.91
N LYS A 54 18.36 8.21 -2.24
CA LYS A 54 18.27 6.76 -2.06
C LYS A 54 18.45 6.39 -0.59
N LEU A 55 17.61 5.47 -0.12
CA LEU A 55 17.81 4.80 1.16
C LEU A 55 19.08 3.94 1.11
N THR A 56 19.81 3.87 2.22
CA THR A 56 20.89 2.90 2.42
C THR A 56 20.32 1.48 2.51
N LEU A 57 21.20 0.47 2.43
CA LEU A 57 20.79 -0.93 2.57
C LEU A 57 20.15 -1.20 3.95
N GLU A 58 20.68 -0.58 5.00
CA GLU A 58 20.18 -0.70 6.38
C GLU A 58 18.80 -0.06 6.53
N GLU A 59 18.63 1.14 5.99
CA GLU A 59 17.37 1.88 5.97
C GLU A 59 16.28 1.09 5.23
N ARG A 60 16.62 0.51 4.07
CA ARG A 60 15.70 -0.38 3.33
C ARG A 60 15.32 -1.63 4.12
N ALA A 61 16.28 -2.23 4.83
CA ALA A 61 16.04 -3.41 5.65
C ALA A 61 15.11 -3.11 6.83
N GLN A 62 15.12 -1.88 7.36
CA GLN A 62 14.15 -1.46 8.37
C GLN A 62 12.73 -1.36 7.81
N ILE A 63 12.56 -0.84 6.58
CA ILE A 63 11.25 -0.73 5.94
C ILE A 63 10.65 -2.11 5.62
N GLN A 64 11.45 -3.06 5.15
CA GLN A 64 10.99 -4.40 4.76
C GLN A 64 10.62 -5.33 5.94
N LYS A 65 11.01 -4.97 7.17
CA LYS A 65 10.70 -5.75 8.37
C LYS A 65 9.33 -5.40 8.98
N THR A 66 8.66 -4.40 8.44
CA THR A 66 7.33 -3.92 8.85
C THR A 66 6.24 -4.48 7.96
#